data_AF-A0AAJ2JRW4-F1
#
_entry.id   AF-A0AAJ2JRW4-F1
#
_cell.length_a   1.000
_cell.length_b   1.000
_cell.length_c   1.000
_cell.angle_alpha   90.00
_cell.angle_beta   90.00
_cell.angle_gamma   90.00
#
_symmetry.space_group_name_H-M   'P 1'
#
loop_
_entity.id
_entity.type
_entity.pdbx_description
1 polymer ?
#
loop_
_entity_poly.entity_id
_entity_poly.type
_entity_poly.pdbx_seq_one_letter_code
_entity_poly.pdbx_strand_id
1 'polypeptide(L)' 'MAKKRKISKKKREAISKEIETLLREYKETGKMTTSRAEYKPRSLKHAQQIAAAIAYGKYGVGKAGRKKKKKK' A
#
# COMPACT_ATOMS: atom_id res chain seq x y z
N MET A 1 13.31 0.22 -25.80
CA MET A 1 13.54 0.73 -24.43
C MET A 1 12.22 0.81 -23.66
N ALA A 2 12.06 0.04 -22.58
CA ALA A 2 10.83 0.07 -21.79
C ALA A 2 10.65 1.44 -21.13
N LYS A 3 9.62 2.20 -21.52
CA LYS A 3 9.22 3.46 -20.87
C LYS A 3 9.07 3.18 -19.37
N LYS A 4 10.05 3.61 -18.55
CA LYS A 4 9.94 3.64 -17.09
C LYS A 4 8.72 4.50 -16.79
N ARG A 5 7.57 3.89 -16.53
CA ARG A 5 6.35 4.58 -16.09
C ARG A 5 6.67 5.20 -14.73
N LYS A 6 7.22 6.41 -14.74
CA LYS A 6 7.45 7.21 -13.54
C LYS A 6 6.09 7.37 -12.87
N ILE A 7 5.93 6.80 -11.68
CA ILE A 7 4.78 7.06 -10.82
C ILE A 7 4.75 8.58 -10.63
N SER A 8 3.62 9.23 -10.92
CA SER A 8 3.51 10.68 -10.76
C SER A 8 3.74 11.06 -9.29
N LYS A 9 4.34 12.24 -9.05
CA LYS A 9 4.65 12.73 -7.70
C LYS A 9 3.43 12.65 -6.77
N LYS A 10 2.27 13.08 -7.26
CA LYS A 10 0.97 13.00 -6.57
C LYS A 10 0.58 11.59 -6.13
N LYS A 11 0.88 10.56 -6.94
CA LYS A 11 0.62 9.16 -6.57
C LYS A 11 1.59 8.65 -5.52
N ARG A 12 2.85 9.07 -5.54
CA ARG A 12 3.82 8.72 -4.50
C ARG A 12 3.41 9.34 -3.16
N GLU A 13 3.03 10.61 -3.16
CA GLU A 13 2.55 11.30 -1.96
C GLU A 13 1.31 10.63 -1.38
N ALA A 14 0.36 10.24 -2.23
CA ALA A 14 -0.84 9.51 -1.80
C ALA A 14 -0.50 8.14 -1.19
N ILE A 15 0.43 7.39 -1.80
CA ILE A 15 0.92 6.11 -1.27
C ILE A 15 1.59 6.32 0.09
N SER A 16 2.48 7.31 0.22
CA SER A 16 3.18 7.59 1.48
C SER A 16 2.21 7.96 2.60
N LYS A 17 1.26 8.87 2.33
CA LYS A 17 0.22 9.25 3.31
C LYS A 17 -0.58 8.04 3.77
N GLU A 18 -0.97 7.18 2.84
CA GLU A 18 -1.75 5.98 3.15
C GLU A 18 -0.97 4.99 4.03
N ILE A 19 0.33 4.82 3.76
CA ILE A 19 1.22 4.00 4.60
C ILE A 19 1.36 4.61 6.00
N GLU A 20 1.54 5.94 6.10
CA GLU A 20 1.64 6.64 7.38
C GLU A 20 0.37 6.50 8.21
N THR A 21 -0.82 6.70 7.62
CA THR A 21 -2.10 6.53 8.30
C THR A 21 -2.24 5.12 8.86
N LEU A 22 -1.97 4.11 8.03
CA LEU A 22 -2.05 2.71 8.39
C LEU A 22 -1.04 2.31 9.50
N LEU A 23 0.17 2.86 9.47
CA LEU A 23 1.15 2.65 10.54
C LEU A 23 0.81 3.40 11.82
N ARG A 24 0.17 4.56 11.72
CA ARG A 24 -0.32 5.32 12.86
C ARG A 24 -1.44 4.55 13.57
N GLU A 25 -2.42 4.04 12.82
CA GLU A 25 -3.47 3.17 13.37
C GLU A 25 -2.88 1.95 14.09
N TYR A 26 -1.84 1.33 13.51
CA TYR A 26 -1.14 0.21 14.15
C TYR A 26 -0.49 0.62 15.47
N LYS A 27 0.10 1.82 15.55
CA LYS A 27 0.69 2.31 16.80
C LYS A 27 -0.37 2.61 17.87
N GLU A 28 -1.52 3.14 17.47
CA GLU A 28 -2.60 3.53 18.38
C GLU A 28 -3.45 2.34 18.84
N THR A 29 -3.71 1.35 17.96
CA THR A 29 -4.65 0.25 18.22
C THR A 29 -4.02 -1.15 18.23
N GLY A 30 -2.76 -1.27 17.83
CA GLY A 30 -2.10 -2.56 17.61
C GLY A 30 -2.59 -3.32 16.38
N LYS A 31 -3.48 -2.72 15.57
CA LYS A 31 -4.07 -3.33 14.37
C LYS A 31 -4.14 -2.33 13.23
N MET A 32 -4.32 -2.83 12.01
CA MET A 32 -4.44 -2.00 10.81
C MET A 32 -5.77 -2.33 10.14
N THR A 33 -6.66 -1.35 10.06
CA THR A 33 -7.99 -1.59 9.54
C THR A 33 -8.12 -0.94 8.18
N THR A 34 -8.59 -1.69 7.19
CA THR A 34 -8.94 -1.15 5.89
C THR A 34 -10.42 -1.37 5.65
N SER A 35 -11.02 -0.65 4.71
CA SER A 35 -12.43 -0.86 4.33
C SER A 35 -12.74 -2.28 3.82
N ARG A 36 -11.74 -3.12 3.58
CA ARG A 36 -11.90 -4.50 3.09
C ARG A 36 -11.48 -5.58 4.08
N ALA A 37 -10.56 -5.29 4.97
CA ALA A 37 -9.95 -6.28 5.84
C ALA A 37 -9.29 -5.63 7.05
N GLU A 38 -9.34 -6.34 8.17
CA GLU A 38 -8.53 -6.05 9.35
C GLU A 38 -7.26 -6.90 9.30
N TYR A 39 -6.12 -6.25 9.55
CA TYR A 39 -4.83 -6.91 9.64
C TYR A 39 -4.30 -6.76 11.07
N LYS A 40 -3.74 -7.84 11.60
CA LYS A 40 -3.11 -7.87 12.93
C LYS A 40 -1.62 -8.18 12.79
N PRO A 41 -0.78 -7.18 12.48
CA PRO A 41 0.65 -7.37 12.33
C PRO A 41 1.26 -7.82 13.66
N ARG A 42 2.23 -8.73 13.60
CA ARG A 42 2.97 -9.19 14.79
C ARG A 42 4.17 -8.30 15.16
N SER A 43 4.58 -7.42 14.24
CA SER A 43 5.73 -6.53 14.41
C SER A 43 5.61 -5.30 13.52
N LEU A 44 6.38 -4.25 13.85
CA LEU A 44 6.43 -3.02 13.05
C LEU A 44 6.86 -3.29 11.59
N LYS A 45 7.83 -4.18 11.40
CA LYS A 45 8.30 -4.59 10.05
C LYS A 45 7.18 -5.27 9.26
N HIS A 46 6.39 -6.12 9.92
CA HIS A 46 5.24 -6.77 9.30
C HIS A 46 4.13 -5.75 8.96
N ALA A 47 3.88 -4.79 9.86
CA ALA A 47 2.93 -3.70 9.64
C ALA A 47 3.32 -2.86 8.41
N GLN A 48 4.60 -2.51 8.27
CA GLN A 48 5.13 -1.77 7.12
C GLN A 48 4.95 -2.54 5.80
N GLN A 49 5.19 -3.85 5.80
CA GLN A 49 4.99 -4.69 4.60
C GLN A 49 3.53 -4.73 4.18
N ILE A 50 2.61 -4.89 5.14
CA ILE A 50 1.17 -4.89 4.91
C ILE A 50 0.71 -3.52 4.41
N ALA A 51 1.10 -2.44 5.09
CA ALA A 51 0.78 -1.06 4.71
C ALA A 51 1.21 -0.76 3.27
N ALA A 52 2.46 -1.12 2.93
CA ALA A 52 3.00 -0.96 1.59
C ALA A 52 2.19 -1.77 0.58
N ALA A 53 1.91 -3.04 0.84
CA ALA A 53 1.15 -3.89 -0.08
C ALA A 53 -0.27 -3.33 -0.35
N ILE A 54 -0.94 -2.83 0.69
CA ILE A 54 -2.26 -2.20 0.59
C ILE A 54 -2.18 -0.92 -0.25
N ALA A 55 -1.28 0.00 0.12
CA ALA A 55 -1.16 1.29 -0.57
C ALA A 55 -0.77 1.10 -2.04
N TYR A 56 0.29 0.32 -2.32
CA TYR A 56 0.69 0.00 -3.68
C TYR A 56 -0.41 -0.72 -4.47
N GLY A 57 -1.14 -1.65 -3.84
CA GLY A 57 -2.29 -2.34 -4.42
C GLY A 57 -3.44 -1.40 -4.77
N LYS A 58 -3.79 -0.46 -3.89
CA LYS A 58 -4.86 0.54 -4.06
C LYS A 58 -4.58 1.46 -5.26
N TYR A 59 -3.36 1.97 -5.36
CA TYR A 59 -2.97 2.88 -6.44
C TYR A 59 -2.53 2.17 -7.74
N GLY A 60 -2.56 0.83 -7.78
CA GLY A 60 -2.23 0.04 -8.96
C GLY A 60 -0.75 0.14 -9.34
N VAL A 61 0.12 0.38 -8.35
CA VAL A 61 1.56 0.57 -8.51
C VAL A 61 2.26 -0.71 -7.98
N GLY A 62 3.26 -1.23 -8.71
CA GLY A 62 3.98 -2.47 -8.33
C GLY A 62 3.46 -3.77 -8.97
N LYS A 63 4.04 -4.93 -8.59
CA LYS A 63 3.68 -6.26 -9.15
C LYS A 63 2.19 -6.58 -9.01
N ALA A 64 1.56 -6.18 -7.89
CA ALA A 64 0.14 -6.40 -7.60
C ALA A 64 -0.79 -5.60 -8.54
N GLY A 65 -0.47 -4.32 -8.81
CA GLY A 65 -1.20 -3.51 -9.79
C GLY A 65 -1.03 -3.99 -11.23
N ARG A 66 0.11 -4.64 -11.54
CA ARG A 66 0.39 -5.21 -12.87
C ARG A 66 -0.54 -6.38 -13.22
N LYS A 67 -0.97 -7.20 -12.24
CA LYS A 67 -1.93 -8.29 -12.48
C LYS A 67 -3.32 -7.80 -12.87
N LYS A 68 -3.77 -6.64 -12.37
CA LYS A 68 -5.07 -6.05 -12.73
C LYS A 68 -5.18 -5.59 -14.19
N LYS A 69 -4.06 -5.47 -14.93
CA LYS A 69 -4.06 -5.03 -16.34
C LYS A 69 -4.06 -6.16 -17.38
N LYS A 70 -4.14 -7.44 -16.99
CA LYS A 70 -4.37 -8.54 -17.95
C LYS A 70 -5.85 -8.94 -17.99
N LYS A 71 -6.69 -8.08 -18.55
CA LYS A 71 -7.98 -8.44 -19.17
C LYS A 71 -8.40 -7.32 -20.12
N LYS A 72 -7.89 -7.37 -21.35
CA LYS A 72 -8.58 -7.11 -22.60
C LYS A 72 -7.67 -7.59 -23.72
#